data_AF-A0A698VWT2-F1
#
_entry.id   AF-A0A698VWT2-F1
#
_cell.length_a   1.000
_cell.length_b   1.000
_cell.length_c   1.000
_cell.angle_alpha   90.00
_cell.angle_beta   90.00
_cell.angle_gamma   90.00
#
_symmetry.space_group_name_H-M   'P 1'
#
loop_
_entity.id
_entity.type
_entity.pdbx_description
1 polymer ?
#
loop_
_entity_poly.entity_id
_entity_poly.type
_entity_poly.pdbx_seq_one_letter_code
_entity_poly.pdbx_strand_id
1 'polypeptide(L)'
;MWPGQPGKTTFPQSWDGKKIISEVDDIVNSPSTKWYAQQGTGGALTKSGKAATWVAWEVRDGVQIRVVYQPAKGRIVTAFPDSGPVPRLSGAK
;
A
#
# COMPACT_ATOMS: atom_id res chain seq x y z
N MET A 1 -9.49 -7.51 9.35
CA MET A 1 -9.27 -8.53 10.40
C MET A 1 -10.12 -9.74 10.10
N TRP A 2 -9.76 -10.89 10.64
CA TRP A 2 -10.49 -12.14 10.47
C TRP A 2 -11.68 -12.23 11.43
N PRO A 3 -12.83 -12.81 11.03
CA PRO A 3 -13.15 -13.21 9.66
C PRO A 3 -13.39 -12.00 8.75
N GLY A 4 -13.13 -12.19 7.45
CA GLY A 4 -13.39 -11.19 6.43
C GLY A 4 -14.86 -11.03 6.09
N GLN A 5 -15.20 -9.87 5.52
CA GLN A 5 -16.49 -9.72 4.86
C GLN A 5 -16.50 -10.53 3.54
N PRO A 6 -17.63 -11.13 3.15
CA PRO A 6 -17.75 -11.82 1.87
C PRO A 6 -17.25 -10.96 0.70
N GLY A 7 -16.45 -11.56 -0.19
CA GLY A 7 -15.87 -10.85 -1.34
C GLY A 7 -14.67 -9.93 -1.03
N LYS A 8 -14.24 -9.82 0.25
CA LYS A 8 -13.01 -9.11 0.62
C LYS A 8 -11.90 -10.09 0.95
N THR A 9 -10.68 -9.74 0.55
CA THR A 9 -9.46 -10.37 0.99
C THR A 9 -9.17 -10.01 2.45
N THR A 10 -8.63 -10.96 3.22
CA THR A 10 -8.24 -10.73 4.62
C THR A 10 -6.85 -11.23 4.89
N PHE A 11 -6.20 -10.56 5.85
CA PHE A 11 -4.92 -11.02 6.36
C PHE A 11 -5.09 -12.43 6.95
N PRO A 12 -4.05 -13.26 6.90
CA PRO A 12 -4.09 -14.59 7.49
C PRO A 12 -4.55 -14.54 8.94
N GLN A 13 -5.30 -15.56 9.38
CA GLN A 13 -5.75 -15.66 10.77
C GLN A 13 -4.58 -15.69 11.78
N SER A 14 -3.40 -16.16 11.35
CA SER A 14 -2.18 -16.17 12.15
C SER A 14 -1.55 -14.79 12.36
N TRP A 15 -1.96 -13.77 11.59
CA TRP A 15 -1.46 -12.41 11.75
C TRP A 15 -2.32 -11.64 12.74
N ASP A 16 -1.70 -11.23 13.85
CA ASP A 16 -2.33 -10.28 14.77
C ASP A 16 -2.21 -8.84 14.24
N GLY A 17 -2.88 -7.90 14.93
CA GLY A 17 -2.85 -6.48 14.55
C GLY A 17 -1.46 -5.87 14.61
N LYS A 18 -0.59 -6.31 15.52
CA LYS A 18 0.77 -5.76 15.67
C LYS A 18 1.65 -6.16 14.50
N LYS A 19 1.58 -7.42 14.09
CA LYS A 19 2.28 -7.90 12.88
C LYS A 19 1.79 -7.13 11.66
N ILE A 20 0.49 -7.00 11.45
CA ILE A 20 -0.04 -6.24 10.30
C ILE A 20 0.51 -4.80 10.28
N ILE A 21 0.51 -4.10 11.43
CA ILE A 21 1.03 -2.74 11.52
C ILE A 21 2.54 -2.70 11.19
N SER A 22 3.32 -3.61 11.78
CA SER A 22 4.77 -3.69 11.53
C SER A 22 5.10 -3.91 10.06
N GLU A 23 4.44 -4.89 9.41
CA GLU A 23 4.69 -5.22 8.00
C GLU A 23 4.34 -4.06 7.07
N VAL A 24 3.27 -3.32 7.39
CA VAL A 24 2.87 -2.13 6.63
C VAL A 24 3.84 -0.97 6.86
N ASP A 25 4.31 -0.77 8.09
CA ASP A 25 5.31 0.26 8.41
C ASP A 25 6.65 -0.02 7.72
N ASP A 26 7.09 -1.28 7.72
CA ASP A 26 8.28 -1.72 6.99
C ASP A 26 8.17 -1.48 5.48
N ILE A 27 6.99 -1.71 4.88
CA ILE A 27 6.74 -1.37 3.47
C ILE A 27 6.88 0.14 3.24
N VAL A 28 6.38 0.98 4.15
CA VAL A 28 6.46 2.44 4.01
C VAL A 28 7.89 2.96 4.12
N ASN A 29 8.66 2.41 5.06
CA ASN A 29 10.00 2.89 5.38
C ASN A 29 11.11 2.20 4.57
N SER A 30 10.81 1.11 3.87
CA SER A 30 11.81 0.42 3.07
C SER A 30 12.24 1.22 1.84
N PRO A 31 13.56 1.43 1.63
CA PRO A 31 14.08 2.08 0.42
C PRO A 31 13.90 1.21 -0.83
N SER A 32 13.58 -0.08 -0.69
CA SER A 32 13.37 -0.98 -1.82
C SER A 32 11.92 -0.98 -2.32
N THR A 33 10.99 -0.37 -1.58
CA THR A 33 9.57 -0.37 -1.94
C THR A 33 9.35 0.37 -3.25
N LYS A 34 8.76 -0.33 -4.22
CA LYS A 34 8.41 0.26 -5.52
C LYS A 34 7.04 0.93 -5.42
N TRP A 35 7.06 2.25 -5.43
CA TRP A 35 5.86 3.08 -5.43
C TRP A 35 5.38 3.40 -6.84
N TYR A 36 4.07 3.43 -7.01
CA TYR A 36 3.39 3.85 -8.23
C TYR A 36 2.44 4.99 -7.92
N ALA A 37 2.51 6.08 -8.67
CA ALA A 37 1.55 7.16 -8.48
C ALA A 37 0.21 6.76 -9.09
N GLN A 38 -0.86 6.84 -8.31
CA GLN A 38 -2.21 6.55 -8.79
C GLN A 38 -2.70 7.62 -9.78
N GLN A 39 -2.20 8.85 -9.63
CA GLN A 39 -2.51 9.99 -10.49
C GLN A 39 -1.30 10.93 -10.59
N GLY A 40 -1.14 11.62 -11.72
CA GLY A 40 -0.18 12.70 -11.88
C GLY A 40 1.23 12.27 -12.29
N THR A 41 2.23 13.04 -11.86
CA THR A 41 3.62 13.01 -12.36
C THR A 41 4.56 12.09 -11.59
N GLY A 42 4.08 11.39 -10.55
CA GLY A 42 4.93 10.60 -9.68
C GLY A 42 5.38 11.31 -8.40
N GLY A 43 5.25 12.63 -8.31
CA GLY A 43 5.71 13.40 -7.14
C GLY A 43 4.76 13.37 -5.94
N ALA A 44 5.12 14.10 -4.88
CA ALA A 44 4.36 14.13 -3.63
C ALA A 44 3.04 14.92 -3.70
N LEU A 45 2.91 15.83 -4.69
CA LEU A 45 1.72 16.63 -4.95
C LEU A 45 1.20 16.37 -6.37
N THR A 46 -0.11 16.48 -6.57
CA THR A 46 -0.75 16.52 -7.88
C THR A 46 -0.49 17.87 -8.57
N LYS A 47 -0.79 17.96 -9.88
CA LYS A 47 -0.74 19.25 -10.61
C LYS A 47 -1.59 20.35 -9.99
N SER A 48 -2.64 19.99 -9.24
CA SER A 48 -3.54 20.93 -8.54
C SER A 48 -3.10 21.24 -7.11
N GLY A 49 -1.92 20.81 -6.68
CA GLY A 49 -1.37 21.08 -5.34
C GLY A 49 -1.95 20.21 -4.21
N LYS A 50 -2.73 19.18 -4.54
CA LYS A 50 -3.25 18.22 -3.53
C LYS A 50 -2.19 17.15 -3.26
N ALA A 51 -2.21 16.53 -2.06
CA ALA A 51 -1.36 15.37 -1.78
C ALA A 51 -1.62 14.25 -2.80
N ALA A 52 -0.56 13.80 -3.46
CA ALA A 52 -0.62 12.66 -4.36
C ALA A 52 -0.84 11.37 -3.57
N THR A 53 -1.40 10.37 -4.24
CA THR A 53 -1.56 9.03 -3.68
C THR A 53 -0.59 8.10 -4.40
N TRP A 54 0.31 7.50 -3.63
CA TRP A 54 1.19 6.44 -4.06
C TRP A 54 0.64 5.09 -3.64
N VAL A 55 0.83 4.08 -4.47
CA VAL A 55 0.39 2.71 -4.22
C VAL A 55 1.58 1.79 -4.41
N ALA A 56 1.78 0.86 -3.49
CA ALA A 56 2.76 -0.21 -3.61
C ALA A 56 2.05 -1.56 -3.47
N TRP A 57 2.63 -2.59 -4.09
CA TRP A 57 2.27 -3.99 -3.88
C TRP A 57 3.53 -4.72 -3.47
N GLU A 58 3.56 -5.19 -2.24
CA GLU A 58 4.71 -5.87 -1.65
C GLU A 58 4.26 -7.22 -1.12
N VAL A 59 5.12 -8.23 -1.22
CA VAL A 59 4.84 -9.56 -0.68
C VAL A 59 5.56 -9.71 0.66
N ARG A 60 4.82 -10.13 1.69
CA ARG A 60 5.32 -10.42 3.03
C ARG A 60 4.73 -11.75 3.50
N ASP A 61 5.59 -12.71 3.84
CA ASP A 61 5.23 -14.11 4.15
C ASP A 61 4.21 -14.72 3.17
N GLY A 62 4.38 -14.45 1.87
CA GLY A 62 3.50 -14.96 0.81
C GLY A 62 2.17 -14.21 0.66
N VAL A 63 1.90 -13.18 1.46
CA VAL A 63 0.73 -12.31 1.32
C VAL A 63 1.12 -11.08 0.51
N GLN A 64 0.49 -10.88 -0.65
CA GLN A 64 0.60 -9.62 -1.39
C GLN A 64 -0.25 -8.55 -0.68
N ILE A 65 0.38 -7.47 -0.27
CA ILE A 65 -0.22 -6.36 0.46
C ILE A 65 -0.18 -5.13 -0.44
N ARG A 66 -1.35 -4.52 -0.66
CA ARG A 66 -1.47 -3.23 -1.29
C ARG A 66 -1.47 -2.14 -0.24
N VAL A 67 -0.50 -1.24 -0.32
CA VAL A 67 -0.39 -0.08 0.57
C VAL A 67 -0.65 1.19 -0.22
N VAL A 68 -1.50 2.06 0.31
CA VAL A 68 -1.85 3.36 -0.25
C VAL A 68 -1.32 4.43 0.68
N TYR A 69 -0.44 5.29 0.17
CA TYR A 69 0.33 6.25 0.95
C TYR A 69 0.23 7.67 0.37
N GLN A 70 0.21 8.68 1.23
CA GLN A 70 0.26 10.09 0.83
C GLN A 70 1.59 10.71 1.28
N PRO A 71 2.59 10.80 0.38
CA PRO A 71 3.94 11.29 0.72
C PRO A 71 3.94 12.72 1.26
N ALA A 72 3.18 13.64 0.65
CA ALA A 72 3.14 15.04 1.11
C ALA A 72 2.53 15.20 2.52
N LYS A 73 1.84 14.18 3.03
CA LYS A 73 1.26 14.18 4.38
C LYS A 73 1.94 13.21 5.34
N GLY A 74 2.90 12.42 4.87
CA GLY A 74 3.57 11.42 5.71
C GLY A 74 2.63 10.36 6.29
N ARG A 75 1.57 9.95 5.57
CA ARG A 75 0.55 9.04 6.16
C ARG A 75 0.12 7.90 5.24
N ILE A 76 -0.13 6.74 5.86
CA ILE A 76 -0.83 5.62 5.24
C ILE A 76 -2.32 5.97 5.15
N VAL A 77 -2.91 5.85 3.97
CA VAL A 77 -4.34 6.01 3.75
C VAL A 77 -5.07 4.69 4.03
N THR A 78 -4.55 3.58 3.51
CA THR A 78 -5.05 2.23 3.76
C THR A 78 -4.00 1.19 3.40
N ALA A 79 -4.08 0.02 4.01
CA ALA A 79 -3.29 -1.16 3.66
C ALA A 79 -4.16 -2.41 3.81
N PHE A 80 -4.16 -3.27 2.80
CA PHE A 80 -4.96 -4.50 2.80
C PHE A 80 -4.34 -5.56 1.89
N PRO A 81 -4.60 -6.86 2.13
CA PRO A 81 -4.16 -7.90 1.23
C PRO A 81 -4.86 -7.74 -0.12
N ASP A 82 -4.13 -7.86 -1.21
CA ASP A 82 -4.66 -7.76 -2.56
C ASP A 82 -4.09 -8.94 -3.36
N SER A 83 -4.89 -9.98 -3.59
CA SER A 83 -4.49 -11.16 -4.38
C SER A 83 -4.68 -10.95 -5.89
N GLY A 84 -5.13 -9.77 -6.30
CA GLY A 84 -5.28 -9.41 -7.71
C GLY A 84 -3.93 -9.15 -8.40
N PRO A 85 -3.93 -9.07 -9.74
CA PRO A 85 -2.75 -8.70 -10.49
C PRO A 85 -2.37 -7.24 -10.21
N VAL A 86 -1.07 -6.97 -10.09
CA VAL A 86 -0.55 -5.60 -10.02
C VAL A 86 -0.76 -4.91 -11.38
N PRO A 87 -1.53 -3.81 -11.46
CA PRO A 87 -1.73 -3.10 -12.72
C PRO A 87 -0.43 -2.50 -13.24
N ARG A 88 -0.30 -2.33 -14.56
CA ARG A 88 0.82 -1.60 -15.15
C ARG A 88 0.66 -0.11 -14.86
N LEU A 89 1.39 0.39 -13.87
CA LEU A 89 1.36 1.79 -13.47
C LEU A 89 2.74 2.43 -13.69
N SER A 90 2.75 3.75 -13.89
CA SER A 90 3.97 4.54 -13.92
C SER A 90 4.57 4.62 -12.51
N GLY A 91 5.89 4.46 -12.40
CA GLY A 91 6.60 4.60 -11.13
C GLY A 91 6.42 6.00 -10.53
N ALA A 92 6.27 6.07 -9.22
CA ALA A 92 6.41 7.32 -8.47
C ALA A 92 7.90 7.71 -8.39
N LYS A 93 8.16 9.01 -8.22
CA LYS A 93 9.51 9.60 -8.25
C LYS A 93 9.93 10.02 -6.85
#